data_AF-A0AAT9HUN2-F1
#
_entry.id   AF-A0AAT9HUN2-F1
#
_cell.length_a   1.000
_cell.length_b   1.000
_cell.length_c   1.000
_cell.angle_alpha   90.00
_cell.angle_beta   90.00
_cell.angle_gamma   90.00
#
_symmetry.space_group_name_H-M   'P 1'
#
loop_
_entity.id
_entity.type
_entity.pdbx_description
1 polymer ?
#
loop_
_entity_poly.entity_id
_entity_poly.type
_entity_poly.pdbx_seq_one_letter_code
_entity_poly.pdbx_strand_id
1 'polypeptide(L)'
;MPQPSAPRRSPGRPPRISREEVIGTARRIVTEEGVDRLTMRRLAAEIGSTPMALYHHVRNKEELLVLLLDDYAARALRRPEPPADPRERVVAAAAAIHEALAACPWIVEVLTADDLMSVSALWFVEQIVDGLVVCGLSPSGPCTVIARSGTTPRERSWSGRRRPGGARTATA
;
A
#
# COMPACT_ATOMS: atom_id res chain seq x y z
N MET A 1 35.72 42.37 -41.07
CA MET A 1 35.71 40.93 -40.70
C MET A 1 34.35 40.61 -40.09
N PRO A 2 33.46 39.85 -40.76
CA PRO A 2 32.22 39.38 -40.12
C PRO A 2 32.55 38.22 -39.16
N GLN A 3 32.05 38.30 -37.93
CA GLN A 3 32.21 37.26 -36.91
C GLN A 3 31.35 36.03 -37.25
N PRO A 4 31.83 34.78 -37.04
CA PRO A 4 31.01 33.59 -37.21
C PRO A 4 29.95 33.48 -36.09
N SER A 5 28.68 33.49 -36.48
CA SER A 5 27.56 33.22 -35.57
C SER A 5 27.62 31.78 -35.05
N ALA A 6 27.69 31.61 -33.73
CA ALA A 6 27.70 30.32 -33.07
C ALA A 6 26.40 29.51 -33.37
N PRO A 7 26.48 28.17 -33.51
CA PRO A 7 25.32 27.35 -33.82
C PRO A 7 24.31 27.38 -32.66
N ARG A 8 23.07 27.75 -32.97
CA ARG A 8 21.94 27.64 -32.03
C ARG A 8 21.74 26.15 -31.71
N ARG A 9 21.90 25.77 -30.44
CA ARG A 9 21.54 24.43 -29.97
C ARG A 9 20.03 24.25 -30.15
N SER A 10 19.62 23.37 -31.06
CA SER A 10 18.22 22.96 -31.18
C SER A 10 17.76 22.33 -29.85
N PRO A 11 16.57 22.63 -29.35
CA PRO A 11 16.02 21.94 -28.19
C PRO A 11 15.90 20.45 -28.53
N GLY A 12 16.70 19.61 -27.88
CA GLY A 12 16.63 18.17 -28.04
C GLY A 12 15.23 17.67 -27.71
N ARG A 13 14.75 16.71 -28.50
CA ARG A 13 13.49 15.99 -28.26
C ARG A 13 13.39 15.61 -26.78
N PRO A 14 12.29 15.94 -26.08
CA PRO A 14 12.20 15.62 -24.66
C PRO A 14 12.41 14.12 -24.46
N PRO A 15 13.18 13.72 -23.43
CA PRO A 15 13.42 12.31 -23.14
C PRO A 15 12.07 11.60 -23.03
N ARG A 16 11.95 10.45 -23.72
CA ARG A 16 10.74 9.64 -23.69
C ARG A 16 10.64 9.00 -22.31
N ILE A 17 9.91 9.64 -21.41
CA ILE A 17 9.56 9.04 -20.12
C ILE A 17 8.75 7.77 -20.38
N SER A 18 9.12 6.71 -19.66
CA SER A 18 8.32 5.48 -19.62
C SER A 18 7.58 5.36 -18.29
N ARG A 19 6.46 4.64 -18.28
CA ARG A 19 5.72 4.36 -17.04
C ARG A 19 6.58 3.62 -16.01
N GLU A 20 7.44 2.72 -16.49
CA GLU A 20 8.35 1.95 -15.65
C GLU A 20 9.41 2.83 -14.97
N GLU A 21 9.92 3.83 -15.67
CA GLU A 21 10.85 4.83 -15.11
C GLU A 21 10.18 5.70 -14.04
N VAL A 22 8.92 6.09 -14.25
CA VAL A 22 8.12 6.83 -13.25
C VAL A 22 7.96 6.00 -11.98
N ILE A 23 7.50 4.75 -12.11
CA ILE A 23 7.29 3.84 -10.96
C ILE A 23 8.62 3.54 -10.26
N GLY A 24 9.68 3.23 -11.02
CA GLY A 24 10.99 2.91 -10.47
C GLY A 24 11.61 4.06 -9.68
N THR A 25 11.50 5.29 -10.19
CA THR A 25 12.00 6.49 -9.50
C THR A 25 11.17 6.82 -8.27
N ALA A 26 9.84 6.74 -8.37
CA ALA A 26 8.95 6.97 -7.24
C ALA A 26 9.19 5.96 -6.11
N ARG A 27 9.38 4.67 -6.45
CA ARG A 27 9.74 3.62 -5.49
C ARG A 27 11.02 3.95 -4.76
N ARG A 28 12.06 4.41 -5.46
CA ARG A 28 13.33 4.80 -4.82
C ARG A 28 13.12 5.94 -3.81
N ILE A 29 12.41 7.00 -4.20
CA ILE A 29 12.11 8.13 -3.30
C ILE A 29 11.39 7.65 -2.04
N VAL A 30 10.37 6.80 -2.19
CA VAL A 30 9.58 6.31 -1.06
C VAL A 30 10.41 5.37 -0.16
N THR A 31 11.22 4.49 -0.73
CA THR A 31 12.08 3.57 0.04
C THR A 31 13.18 4.32 0.81
N GLU A 32 13.77 5.36 0.23
CA GLU A 32 14.89 6.10 0.84
C GLU A 32 14.42 7.20 1.81
N GLU A 33 13.28 7.83 1.53
CA GLU A 33 12.89 9.08 2.19
C GLU A 33 11.44 9.13 2.69
N GLY A 34 10.67 8.07 2.47
CA GLY A 34 9.27 7.96 2.91
C GLY A 34 8.25 8.59 1.95
N VAL A 35 6.99 8.24 2.17
CA VAL A 35 5.84 8.62 1.30
C VAL A 35 5.58 10.11 1.29
N ASP A 36 5.82 10.80 2.41
CA ASP A 36 5.63 12.25 2.55
C ASP A 36 6.54 13.05 1.62
N ARG A 37 7.72 12.50 1.31
CA ARG A 37 8.69 13.13 0.42
C ARG A 37 8.36 12.95 -1.06
N LEU A 38 7.43 12.05 -1.39
CA LEU A 38 6.96 11.85 -2.76
C LEU A 38 5.96 12.95 -3.14
N THR A 39 6.38 13.82 -4.06
CA THR A 39 5.51 14.80 -4.72
C THR A 39 5.69 14.73 -6.24
N MET A 40 4.65 15.07 -7.01
CA MET A 40 4.72 15.07 -8.48
C MET A 40 5.84 15.99 -9.00
N ARG A 41 6.07 17.13 -8.34
CA ARG A 41 7.14 18.07 -8.70
C ARG A 41 8.52 17.49 -8.44
N ARG A 42 8.73 16.85 -7.28
CA ARG A 42 10.00 16.21 -6.95
C ARG A 42 10.29 15.06 -7.91
N LEU A 43 9.31 14.20 -8.16
CA LEU A 43 9.44 13.08 -9.09
C LEU A 43 9.82 13.57 -10.49
N ALA A 44 9.19 14.65 -10.97
CA ALA A 44 9.51 15.23 -12.26
C ALA A 44 10.95 15.75 -12.31
N ALA A 45 11.40 16.43 -11.24
CA ALA A 45 12.77 16.93 -11.14
C ALA A 45 13.80 15.79 -11.15
N GLU A 46 13.53 14.70 -10.44
CA GLU A 46 14.41 13.53 -10.37
C GLU A 46 14.54 12.80 -11.72
N ILE A 47 13.44 12.73 -12.48
CA ILE A 47 13.41 12.13 -13.83
C ILE A 47 13.98 13.10 -14.88
N GLY A 48 14.17 14.38 -14.55
CA GLY A 48 14.61 15.40 -15.50
C GLY A 48 13.51 15.82 -16.49
N SER A 49 12.26 15.86 -16.04
CA SER A 49 11.09 16.22 -16.86
C SER A 49 10.15 17.21 -16.16
N THR A 50 8.98 17.45 -16.76
CA THR A 50 7.95 18.33 -16.22
C THR A 50 6.84 17.52 -15.53
N PRO A 51 6.16 18.08 -14.51
CA PRO A 51 5.00 17.44 -13.90
C PRO A 51 3.91 17.10 -14.91
N MET A 52 3.72 17.96 -15.92
CA MET A 52 2.75 17.73 -17.00
C MET A 52 3.06 16.44 -17.78
N ALA A 53 4.35 16.16 -18.04
CA ALA A 53 4.76 14.93 -18.69
C ALA A 53 4.41 13.69 -17.84
N LEU A 54 4.57 13.78 -16.51
CA LEU A 54 4.18 12.69 -15.61
C LEU A 54 2.67 12.45 -15.59
N TYR A 55 1.88 13.52 -15.68
CA TYR A 55 0.42 13.41 -15.67
C TYR A 55 -0.15 12.63 -16.88
N HIS A 56 0.63 12.47 -17.96
CA HIS A 56 0.27 11.58 -19.06
C HIS A 56 0.42 10.09 -18.72
N HIS A 57 1.15 9.75 -17.65
CA HIS A 57 1.37 8.37 -17.20
C HIS A 57 0.59 8.02 -15.94
N VAL A 58 0.33 9.00 -15.07
CA VAL A 58 -0.41 8.87 -13.80
C VAL A 58 -1.26 10.11 -13.57
N ARG A 59 -2.55 9.94 -13.29
CA ARG A 59 -3.51 11.04 -13.14
C ARG A 59 -3.24 11.90 -11.91
N ASN A 60 -2.76 11.29 -10.83
CA ASN A 60 -2.51 11.97 -9.54
C ASN A 60 -1.53 11.17 -8.67
N LYS A 61 -1.26 11.67 -7.45
CA LYS A 61 -0.35 11.02 -6.48
C LYS A 61 -0.95 9.71 -6.00
N GLU A 62 -2.26 9.65 -5.80
CA GLU A 62 -2.98 8.49 -5.29
C GLU A 62 -2.85 7.31 -6.28
N GLU A 63 -3.06 7.55 -7.57
CA GLU A 63 -2.85 6.53 -8.61
C GLU A 63 -1.39 6.09 -8.67
N LEU A 64 -0.44 7.00 -8.49
CA LEU A 64 0.98 6.62 -8.42
C LEU A 64 1.25 5.71 -7.21
N LEU A 65 0.65 5.98 -6.05
CA LEU A 65 0.78 5.13 -4.87
C LEU A 65 0.17 3.74 -5.12
N VAL A 66 -1.00 3.64 -5.76
CA VAL A 66 -1.59 2.34 -6.14
C VAL A 66 -0.66 1.56 -7.07
N LEU A 67 -0.03 2.22 -8.04
CA LEU A 67 0.93 1.56 -8.94
C LEU A 67 2.21 1.11 -8.24
N LEU A 68 2.63 1.84 -7.20
CA LEU A 68 3.73 1.40 -6.33
C LEU A 68 3.32 0.17 -5.50
N LEU A 69 2.09 0.14 -4.99
CA LEU A 69 1.55 -1.05 -4.30
C LEU A 69 1.52 -2.26 -5.24
N ASP A 70 1.03 -2.09 -6.47
CA ASP A 70 0.98 -3.17 -7.48
C ASP A 70 2.39 -3.66 -7.86
N ASP A 71 3.33 -2.74 -8.12
CA ASP A 71 4.72 -3.09 -8.44
C ASP A 71 5.41 -3.79 -7.27
N TYR A 72 5.16 -3.35 -6.04
CA TYR A 72 5.69 -4.01 -4.83
C TYR A 72 5.08 -5.40 -4.66
N ALA A 73 3.75 -5.52 -4.74
CA ALA A 73 3.05 -6.79 -4.64
C ALA A 73 3.57 -7.80 -5.67
N ALA A 74 3.72 -7.40 -6.93
CA ALA A 74 4.23 -8.26 -7.99
C ALA A 74 5.66 -8.77 -7.73
N ARG A 75 6.49 -8.02 -6.98
CA ARG A 75 7.88 -8.37 -6.68
C ARG A 75 8.04 -9.15 -5.37
N ALA A 76 7.33 -8.72 -4.33
CA ALA A 76 7.49 -9.20 -2.96
C ALA A 76 6.52 -10.33 -2.62
N LEU A 77 5.28 -10.27 -3.11
CA LEU A 77 4.28 -11.31 -2.87
C LEU A 77 4.44 -12.43 -3.90
N ARG A 78 5.37 -13.35 -3.64
CA ARG A 78 5.35 -14.64 -4.33
C ARG A 78 4.19 -15.47 -3.81
N ARG A 79 3.27 -15.84 -4.70
CA ARG A 79 2.18 -16.77 -4.37
C ARG A 79 2.79 -18.13 -4.00
N PRO A 80 2.67 -18.59 -2.74
CA PRO A 80 3.11 -19.93 -2.39
C PRO A 80 2.17 -20.96 -3.02
N GLU A 81 2.68 -22.14 -3.33
CA GLU A 81 1.82 -23.28 -3.64
C GLU A 81 0.98 -23.60 -2.39
N PRO A 82 -0.35 -23.63 -2.49
CA PRO A 82 -1.19 -23.81 -1.32
C PRO A 82 -1.01 -25.21 -0.71
N PRO A 83 -0.71 -25.31 0.60
CA PRO A 83 -0.65 -26.60 1.30
C PRO A 83 -1.94 -27.40 1.18
N ALA A 84 -1.87 -28.72 1.27
CA ALA A 84 -3.07 -29.56 1.23
C ALA A 84 -3.98 -29.32 2.45
N ASP A 85 -3.42 -29.11 3.64
CA ASP A 85 -4.17 -28.84 4.86
C ASP A 85 -4.74 -27.40 4.87
N PRO A 86 -6.06 -27.22 5.07
CA PRO A 86 -6.69 -25.89 5.07
C PRO A 86 -6.18 -24.93 6.15
N ARG A 87 -5.77 -25.43 7.33
CA ARG A 87 -5.22 -24.54 8.37
C ARG A 87 -3.83 -24.06 7.96
N GLU A 88 -3.02 -24.94 7.42
CA GLU A 88 -1.71 -24.60 6.87
C GLU A 88 -1.80 -23.61 5.72
N ARG A 89 -2.85 -23.66 4.86
CA ARG A 89 -3.08 -22.63 3.82
C ARG A 89 -3.26 -21.23 4.40
N VAL A 90 -4.08 -21.10 5.45
CA VAL A 90 -4.32 -19.81 6.12
C VAL A 90 -3.02 -19.29 6.75
N VAL A 91 -2.27 -20.16 7.42
CA VAL A 91 -0.99 -19.79 8.05
C VAL A 91 0.04 -19.38 6.99
N ALA A 92 0.15 -20.10 5.88
CA ALA A 92 1.07 -19.79 4.79
C ALA A 92 0.72 -18.45 4.12
N ALA A 93 -0.56 -18.18 3.89
CA ALA A 93 -1.00 -16.89 3.36
C ALA A 93 -0.69 -15.75 4.34
N ALA A 94 -0.99 -15.91 5.64
CA ALA A 94 -0.71 -14.91 6.66
C ALA A 94 0.80 -14.63 6.81
N ALA A 95 1.63 -15.67 6.77
CA ALA A 95 3.09 -15.53 6.85
C ALA A 95 3.64 -14.78 5.63
N ALA A 96 3.20 -15.11 4.42
CA ALA A 96 3.64 -14.44 3.20
C ALA A 96 3.31 -12.94 3.20
N ILE A 97 2.10 -12.57 3.67
CA ILE A 97 1.72 -11.16 3.83
C ILE A 97 2.57 -10.50 4.90
N HIS A 98 2.74 -11.13 6.07
CA HIS A 98 3.52 -10.57 7.16
C HIS A 98 4.96 -10.28 6.74
N GLU A 99 5.61 -11.22 6.05
CA GLU A 99 6.97 -11.03 5.53
C GLU A 99 7.07 -9.87 4.54
N ALA A 100 6.11 -9.77 3.61
CA ALA A 100 6.07 -8.66 2.66
C ALA A 100 5.83 -7.32 3.36
N LEU A 101 4.88 -7.23 4.30
CA LEU A 101 4.62 -5.99 5.04
C LEU A 101 5.80 -5.60 5.94
N ALA A 102 6.45 -6.57 6.58
CA ALA A 102 7.62 -6.33 7.44
C ALA A 102 8.85 -5.84 6.66
N ALA A 103 8.98 -6.23 5.39
CA ALA A 103 10.11 -5.85 4.55
C ALA A 103 9.99 -4.43 3.96
N CYS A 104 8.84 -3.76 4.04
CA CYS A 104 8.66 -2.40 3.50
C CYS A 104 7.76 -1.53 4.39
N PRO A 105 8.34 -0.76 5.32
CA PRO A 105 7.58 0.11 6.22
C PRO A 105 6.64 1.09 5.49
N TRP A 106 7.06 1.61 4.33
CA TRP A 106 6.25 2.56 3.55
C TRP A 106 4.95 1.94 3.01
N ILE A 107 4.87 0.61 2.83
CA ILE A 107 3.66 -0.05 2.34
C ILE A 107 2.53 0.12 3.37
N VAL A 108 2.86 0.04 4.67
CA VAL A 108 1.91 0.16 5.77
C VAL A 108 1.40 1.59 5.88
N GLU A 109 2.26 2.58 5.67
CA GLU A 109 1.88 4.00 5.62
C GLU A 109 0.86 4.25 4.49
N VAL A 110 1.07 3.69 3.30
CA VAL A 110 0.15 3.84 2.17
C VAL A 110 -1.18 3.10 2.40
N LEU A 111 -1.12 1.86 2.90
CA LEU A 111 -2.31 1.04 3.15
C LEU A 111 -3.24 1.66 4.21
N THR A 112 -2.67 2.33 5.22
CA THR A 112 -3.44 2.93 6.32
C THR A 112 -3.96 4.34 6.03
N ALA A 113 -3.37 5.05 5.07
CA ALA A 113 -3.73 6.43 4.76
C ALA A 113 -5.00 6.56 3.90
N ASP A 114 -5.21 5.66 2.92
CA ASP A 114 -6.24 5.86 1.88
C ASP A 114 -7.07 4.60 1.53
N ASP A 115 -7.03 3.54 2.35
CA ASP A 115 -7.74 2.26 2.10
C ASP A 115 -7.44 1.67 0.70
N LEU A 116 -6.23 1.94 0.20
CA LEU A 116 -5.81 1.54 -1.15
C LEU A 116 -5.39 0.08 -1.13
N MET A 117 -6.24 -0.80 -1.66
CA MET A 117 -5.88 -2.21 -1.87
C MET A 117 -5.44 -2.43 -3.33
N SER A 118 -4.26 -2.99 -3.51
CA SER A 118 -3.77 -3.47 -4.81
C SER A 118 -4.55 -4.71 -5.26
N VAL A 119 -4.92 -4.76 -6.55
CA VAL A 119 -5.57 -5.93 -7.16
C VAL A 119 -4.61 -7.14 -7.16
N SER A 120 -3.31 -6.89 -7.32
CA SER A 120 -2.28 -7.94 -7.24
C SER A 120 -2.17 -8.57 -5.85
N ALA A 121 -2.73 -7.93 -4.83
CA ALA A 121 -2.75 -8.45 -3.46
C ALA A 121 -4.00 -9.31 -3.17
N LEU A 122 -5.03 -9.29 -4.02
CA LEU A 122 -6.32 -9.96 -3.72
C LEU A 122 -6.20 -11.47 -3.49
N TRP A 123 -5.21 -12.13 -4.10
CA TRP A 123 -5.03 -13.58 -4.03
C TRP A 123 -4.89 -14.11 -2.60
N PHE A 124 -4.30 -13.34 -1.68
CA PHE A 124 -4.12 -13.83 -0.31
C PHE A 124 -5.44 -13.79 0.46
N VAL A 125 -6.32 -12.83 0.14
CA VAL A 125 -7.67 -12.74 0.70
C VAL A 125 -8.46 -13.97 0.24
N GLU A 126 -8.36 -14.32 -1.03
CA GLU A 126 -8.97 -15.54 -1.58
C GLU A 126 -8.47 -16.80 -0.85
N GLN A 127 -7.14 -16.95 -0.68
CA GLN A 127 -6.57 -18.11 0.03
C GLN A 127 -7.00 -18.22 1.49
N ILE A 128 -7.10 -17.09 2.19
CA ILE A 128 -7.60 -17.04 3.57
C ILE A 128 -9.07 -17.45 3.59
N VAL A 129 -9.90 -16.85 2.72
CA VAL A 129 -11.34 -17.15 2.65
C VAL A 129 -11.57 -18.62 2.27
N ASP A 130 -10.87 -19.15 1.27
CA ASP A 130 -10.97 -20.56 0.87
C ASP A 130 -10.58 -21.50 2.01
N GLY A 131 -9.47 -21.23 2.70
CA GLY A 131 -9.04 -22.02 3.86
C GLY A 131 -10.06 -22.00 4.99
N LEU A 132 -10.63 -20.83 5.29
CA LEU A 132 -11.67 -20.66 6.32
C LEU A 132 -12.96 -21.38 5.95
N VAL A 133 -13.41 -21.27 4.70
CA VAL A 133 -14.61 -21.94 4.19
C VAL A 133 -14.47 -23.46 4.28
N VAL A 134 -13.32 -24.02 3.90
CA VAL A 134 -13.07 -25.47 4.03
C VAL A 134 -13.03 -25.90 5.50
N CYS A 135 -12.61 -25.03 6.41
CA CYS A 135 -12.73 -25.26 7.86
C CYS A 135 -14.16 -25.09 8.42
N GLY A 136 -15.16 -24.79 7.59
CA GLY A 136 -16.56 -24.61 7.99
C GLY A 136 -16.89 -23.23 8.56
N LEU A 137 -16.00 -22.25 8.40
CA LEU A 137 -16.25 -20.85 8.78
C LEU A 137 -16.85 -20.10 7.59
N SER A 138 -18.11 -19.67 7.72
CA SER A 138 -18.78 -18.91 6.67
C SER A 138 -18.34 -17.43 6.66
N PRO A 139 -18.11 -16.81 5.48
CA PRO A 139 -17.76 -15.39 5.35
C PRO A 139 -18.83 -14.42 5.88
N SER A 140 -20.07 -14.90 6.05
CA SER A 140 -21.23 -14.10 6.48
C SER A 140 -21.64 -14.35 7.94
N GLY A 141 -20.94 -15.23 8.67
CA GLY A 141 -21.10 -15.40 10.11
C GLY A 141 -20.24 -14.41 10.90
N PRO A 142 -20.55 -14.12 12.18
CA PRO A 142 -19.64 -13.36 13.02
C PRO A 142 -18.29 -14.09 13.09
N CYS A 143 -17.23 -13.45 12.59
CA CYS A 143 -15.85 -13.94 12.64
C CYS A 143 -15.36 -14.02 14.09
N THR A 144 -15.83 -15.03 14.82
CA THR A 144 -15.32 -15.35 16.15
C THR A 144 -14.26 -16.43 15.95
N VAL A 145 -13.01 -16.01 15.80
CA VAL A 145 -11.86 -16.91 15.94
C VAL A 145 -11.80 -17.29 17.43
N ILE A 146 -12.57 -18.30 17.82
CA ILE A 146 -12.39 -18.92 19.14
C ILE A 146 -11.12 -19.75 19.03
N ALA A 147 -9.99 -19.14 19.38
CA ALA A 147 -8.83 -19.91 19.81
C ALA A 147 -9.32 -20.82 20.95
N ARG A 148 -9.47 -22.12 20.69
CA ARG A 148 -9.63 -23.11 21.76
C ARG A 148 -8.27 -23.24 22.46
N SER A 149 -7.83 -22.19 23.16
CA SER A 149 -6.90 -22.33 24.26
C SER A 149 -7.71 -22.86 25.43
N GLY A 150 -7.34 -24.04 25.91
CA GLY A 150 -8.02 -24.77 26.99
C GLY A 150 -7.85 -24.10 28.35
N THR A 151 -8.39 -22.90 28.52
CA THR A 151 -8.45 -22.21 29.82
C THR A 151 -9.83 -21.58 30.00
N THR A 152 -10.53 -22.08 31.00
CA THR A 152 -11.88 -21.73 31.46
C THR A 152 -12.08 -20.22 31.56
N PRO A 153 -13.10 -19.62 30.91
CA PRO A 153 -13.40 -18.21 31.07
C PRO A 153 -14.12 -17.98 32.39
N ARG A 154 -13.46 -17.31 33.34
CA ARG A 154 -14.11 -16.71 34.51
C ARG A 154 -14.70 -15.37 34.07
N GLU A 155 -16.02 -15.31 33.96
CA GLU A 155 -16.78 -14.09 33.68
C GLU A 155 -16.38 -12.98 34.65
N ARG A 156 -15.90 -11.86 34.11
CA ARG A 156 -15.88 -10.57 34.79
C ARG A 156 -16.77 -9.62 34.01
N SER A 157 -17.94 -9.35 34.57
CA SER A 157 -18.87 -8.34 34.09
C SER A 157 -18.24 -6.96 34.25
N TRP A 158 -18.12 -6.23 33.13
CA TRP A 158 -17.69 -4.84 33.12
C TRP A 158 -18.93 -3.96 33.03
N SER A 159 -19.39 -3.41 34.16
CA SER A 159 -20.47 -2.44 34.23
C SER A 159 -19.93 -1.04 33.89
N GLY A 160 -20.35 -0.53 32.73
CA GLY A 160 -19.93 0.75 32.19
C GLY A 160 -20.32 1.93 33.09
N ARG A 161 -19.34 2.78 33.40
CA ARG A 161 -19.57 4.08 34.03
C ARG A 161 -19.51 5.16 32.94
N ARG A 162 -20.68 5.63 32.50
CA ARG A 162 -20.82 6.83 31.66
C ARG A 162 -20.27 8.05 32.42
N ARG A 163 -19.41 8.84 31.78
CA ARG A 163 -19.09 10.21 32.23
C ARG A 163 -20.03 11.19 31.50
N PRO A 164 -20.78 12.07 32.19
CA PRO A 164 -21.39 13.20 31.53
C PRO A 164 -20.36 14.33 31.38
N GLY A 165 -20.27 14.86 30.16
CA GLY A 165 -19.40 15.97 29.78
C GLY A 165 -19.83 17.29 30.43
N GLY A 166 -18.85 18.04 30.92
CA GLY A 166 -19.01 19.43 31.33
C GLY A 166 -18.82 20.36 30.13
N ALA A 167 -19.88 21.07 29.75
CA ALA A 167 -19.80 22.24 28.89
C ALA A 167 -19.80 23.49 29.78
N ARG A 168 -18.75 24.29 29.71
CA ARG A 168 -18.74 25.70 30.14
C ARG A 168 -18.52 26.54 28.89
N THR A 169 -19.44 27.44 28.61
CA THR A 169 -19.17 28.68 27.88
C THR A 169 -19.87 29.81 28.62
N ALA A 170 -19.06 30.82 28.95
CA ALA A 170 -19.46 32.07 29.55
C ALA A 170 -19.81 33.07 28.45
N THR A 171 -20.90 33.84 28.64
CA THR A 171 -21.11 35.16 28.03
C THR A 171 -22.02 35.98 28.97
N ALA A 172 -21.65 37.26 29.13
CA ALA A 172 -22.28 38.38 29.85
C ALA A 172 -21.96 38.48 31.35
#